data_AF-A0A6V7J2Q7-F1
#
_entry.id   AF-A0A6V7J2Q7-F1
#
_cell.length_a   1.000
_cell.length_b   1.000
_cell.length_c   1.000
_cell.angle_alpha   90.00
_cell.angle_beta   90.00
_cell.angle_gamma   90.00
#
_symmetry.space_group_name_H-M   'P 1'
#
loop_
_entity.id
_entity.type
_entity.pdbx_description
1 polymer ?
#
loop_
_entity_poly.entity_id
_entity_poly.type
_entity_poly.pdbx_seq_one_letter_code
_entity_poly.pdbx_strand_id
1 'polypeptide(L)'
;LSKEARIEEKKTRILQKHPLTVQLIIAVKNDTKISLTFSYMTLLKIITVDSHLEAGTATGGNLLEAESVLKELYPGDHGTESPNPANEYQLKRQNLGNFASLNVGTPYRWAQRMAGLHFAPSEFNSPRVDKKMAHDSVEEVLKEVKKRVKARIELCTEIKLLESGNFPIFMGGDPMPQKVATNLIKFQAVKRIEEENSGDVYFEAILRRGSSEITATIIVKPDYPKVSPIFQLKMNEIVQADVLRDIEREVNVMWDKTPTLAAQIQRLRACFDVYLETESLAPKEKVFFYPVRGRTRARPYKFLPLGGGIFKQR
;
A
#
# COMPACT_ATOMS: atom_id res chain seq x y z
N LEU A 1 48.62 -2.32 12.69
CA LEU A 1 47.22 -2.17 12.24
C LEU A 1 47.08 -0.87 11.46
N SER A 2 46.68 -0.93 10.19
CA SER A 2 46.37 0.25 9.36
C SER A 2 45.28 1.11 10.04
N LYS A 3 45.24 2.41 9.72
CA LYS A 3 44.17 3.32 10.20
C LYS A 3 42.77 2.80 9.80
N GLU A 4 42.66 2.21 8.61
CA GLU A 4 41.42 1.61 8.10
C GLU A 4 40.98 0.41 8.94
N ALA A 5 41.91 -0.52 9.22
CA ALA A 5 41.62 -1.69 10.05
C ALA A 5 41.13 -1.31 11.46
N ARG A 6 41.66 -0.22 12.04
CA ARG A 6 41.20 0.30 13.35
C ARG A 6 39.80 0.92 13.29
N ILE A 7 39.41 1.50 12.16
CA ILE A 7 38.07 2.06 11.97
C ILE A 7 37.06 0.91 11.79
N GLU A 8 37.44 -0.09 11.02
CA GLU A 8 36.63 -1.28 10.78
C GLU A 8 36.41 -2.12 12.05
N GLU A 9 37.45 -2.31 12.87
CA GLU A 9 37.35 -2.97 14.17
C GLU A 9 36.45 -2.21 15.17
N LYS A 10 36.46 -0.87 15.13
CA LYS A 10 35.53 -0.06 15.93
C LYS A 10 34.09 -0.19 15.43
N LYS A 11 33.90 -0.23 14.10
CA LYS A 11 32.59 -0.44 13.47
C LYS A 11 32.01 -1.79 13.88
N THR A 12 32.77 -2.87 13.73
CA THR A 12 32.31 -4.22 14.10
C THR A 12 31.97 -4.33 15.58
N ARG A 13 32.75 -3.67 16.45
CA ARG A 13 32.47 -3.63 17.89
C ARG A 13 31.16 -2.92 18.23
N ILE A 14 30.85 -1.79 17.60
CA ILE A 14 29.61 -1.05 17.84
C ILE A 14 28.39 -1.80 17.29
N LEU A 15 28.58 -2.44 16.14
CA LEU A 15 27.53 -3.21 15.47
C LEU A 15 27.39 -4.63 16.00
N GLN A 16 28.03 -4.94 17.13
CA GLN A 16 28.04 -6.28 17.69
C GLN A 16 26.62 -6.71 18.11
N LYS A 17 26.16 -7.77 17.46
CA LYS A 17 24.96 -8.50 17.87
C LYS A 17 25.28 -9.41 19.05
N HIS A 18 24.32 -9.57 19.95
CA HIS A 18 24.33 -10.61 20.97
C HIS A 18 24.35 -11.99 20.28
N PRO A 19 25.09 -12.99 20.79
CA PRO A 19 25.22 -14.29 20.13
C PRO A 19 23.90 -15.09 20.08
N LEU A 20 23.01 -14.87 21.04
CA LEU A 20 21.67 -15.46 21.02
C LEU A 20 20.69 -14.55 20.27
N THR A 21 19.93 -15.17 19.38
CA THR A 21 18.84 -14.57 18.62
C THR A 21 17.54 -15.33 18.89
N VAL A 22 16.40 -14.69 18.61
CA VAL A 22 15.08 -15.33 18.70
C VAL A 22 14.49 -15.37 17.30
N GLN A 23 14.07 -16.55 16.85
CA GLN A 23 13.40 -16.71 15.56
C GLN A 23 11.91 -17.03 15.79
N LEU A 24 11.03 -16.25 15.18
CA LEU A 24 9.59 -16.50 15.13
C LEU A 24 9.20 -16.86 13.71
N ILE A 25 8.50 -17.98 13.52
CA ILE A 25 8.00 -18.42 12.22
C ILE A 25 6.48 -18.38 12.26
N ILE A 26 5.89 -17.53 11.42
CA ILE A 26 4.45 -17.34 11.34
C ILE A 26 3.95 -18.02 10.08
N ALA A 27 3.19 -19.10 10.26
CA ALA A 27 2.49 -19.76 9.17
C ALA A 27 1.21 -18.97 8.79
N VAL A 28 1.14 -18.61 7.52
CA VAL A 28 -0.02 -18.04 6.86
C VAL A 28 -0.66 -19.13 5.97
N LYS A 29 -1.85 -18.87 5.43
CA LYS A 29 -2.53 -19.82 4.54
C LYS A 29 -1.70 -20.10 3.27
N ASN A 30 -1.99 -21.22 2.60
CA ASN A 30 -1.39 -21.64 1.33
C ASN A 30 0.14 -21.79 1.40
N ASP A 31 0.63 -22.49 2.43
CA ASP A 31 2.04 -22.77 2.68
C ASP A 31 2.96 -21.53 2.74
N THR A 32 2.38 -20.34 2.89
CA THR A 32 3.16 -19.11 3.03
C THR A 32 3.65 -18.95 4.45
N LYS A 33 4.95 -18.73 4.64
CA LYS A 33 5.56 -18.54 5.96
C LYS A 33 6.38 -17.26 5.98
N ILE A 34 6.27 -16.49 7.06
CA ILE A 34 7.18 -15.38 7.33
C ILE A 34 8.01 -15.71 8.56
N SER A 35 9.32 -15.62 8.40
CA SER A 35 10.32 -15.85 9.45
C SER A 35 10.90 -14.51 9.88
N LEU A 36 10.86 -14.24 11.19
CA LEU A 36 11.38 -13.03 11.81
C LEU A 36 12.49 -13.41 12.78
N THR A 37 13.70 -12.94 12.53
CA THR A 37 14.87 -13.18 13.39
C THR A 37 15.21 -11.89 14.13
N PHE A 38 15.00 -11.91 15.45
CA PHE A 38 15.30 -10.81 16.36
C PHE A 38 16.72 -10.94 16.90
N SER A 39 17.51 -9.88 16.71
CA SER A 39 18.88 -9.77 17.23
C SER A 39 18.98 -8.57 18.17
N TYR A 40 19.63 -8.73 19.31
CA TYR A 40 19.89 -7.61 20.22
C TYR A 40 21.28 -7.02 19.94
N MET A 41 21.36 -5.71 19.69
CA MET A 41 22.63 -4.99 19.54
C MET A 41 23.08 -4.49 20.90
N THR A 42 24.16 -5.06 21.44
CA THR A 42 24.52 -4.91 22.86
C THR A 42 24.96 -3.49 23.23
N LEU A 43 25.72 -2.83 22.35
CA LEU A 43 26.19 -1.46 22.60
C LEU A 43 25.16 -0.39 22.23
N LEU A 44 24.38 -0.62 21.17
CA LEU A 44 23.32 0.27 20.73
C LEU A 44 22.02 0.13 21.55
N LYS A 45 21.91 -0.97 22.32
CA LYS A 45 20.77 -1.31 23.17
C LYS A 45 19.42 -1.29 22.43
N ILE A 46 19.41 -1.84 21.24
CA ILE A 46 18.22 -1.93 20.38
C ILE A 46 18.07 -3.36 19.85
N ILE A 47 16.84 -3.70 19.46
CA ILE A 47 16.52 -4.90 18.72
C ILE A 47 16.53 -4.58 17.22
N THR A 48 17.09 -5.47 16.42
CA THR A 48 16.93 -5.46 14.96
C THR A 48 16.21 -6.72 14.50
N VAL A 49 15.45 -6.58 13.42
CA VAL A 49 14.67 -7.66 12.82
C VAL A 49 15.19 -7.94 11.41
N ASP A 50 15.62 -9.17 11.18
CA ASP A 50 15.87 -9.72 9.86
C ASP A 50 14.64 -10.56 9.47
N SER A 51 14.08 -10.34 8.27
CA SER A 51 12.82 -10.97 7.85
C SER A 51 12.94 -11.72 6.54
N HIS A 52 12.30 -12.88 6.45
CA HIS A 52 12.26 -13.70 5.24
C HIS A 52 10.84 -14.20 4.98
N LEU A 53 10.35 -14.05 3.74
CA LEU A 53 9.02 -14.51 3.33
C LEU A 53 9.16 -15.64 2.31
N GLU A 54 8.64 -16.81 2.67
CA GLU A 54 8.53 -17.98 1.80
C GLU A 54 7.09 -18.05 1.28
N ALA A 55 6.86 -17.65 0.03
CA ALA A 55 5.54 -17.72 -0.60
C ALA A 55 5.56 -18.72 -1.78
N GLY A 56 4.85 -19.85 -1.63
CA GLY A 56 5.00 -21.06 -2.48
C GLY A 56 4.56 -20.98 -3.95
N THR A 57 4.43 -19.81 -4.58
CA THR A 57 4.18 -19.62 -6.03
C THR A 57 3.95 -18.14 -6.42
N ALA A 58 4.03 -17.21 -5.47
CA ALA A 58 3.72 -15.80 -5.73
C ALA A 58 4.93 -15.03 -6.27
N THR A 59 5.07 -14.97 -7.60
CA THR A 59 5.86 -13.93 -8.29
C THR A 59 5.25 -12.54 -8.03
N GLY A 60 5.53 -11.94 -6.87
CA GLY A 60 4.98 -10.65 -6.45
C GLY A 60 6.00 -9.51 -6.37
N GLY A 61 7.17 -9.64 -7.03
CA GLY A 61 8.23 -8.62 -7.05
C GLY A 61 8.53 -7.99 -5.68
N ASN A 62 8.88 -6.70 -5.67
CA ASN A 62 9.17 -5.92 -4.46
C ASN A 62 7.97 -5.80 -3.49
N LEU A 63 6.76 -6.17 -3.90
CA LEU A 63 5.56 -6.10 -3.06
C LEU A 63 5.51 -7.22 -2.01
N LEU A 64 6.22 -8.31 -2.25
CA LEU A 64 6.36 -9.46 -1.34
C LEU A 64 7.75 -9.53 -0.70
N GLU A 65 8.61 -8.52 -0.90
CA GLU A 65 9.85 -8.43 -0.12
C GLU A 65 9.51 -8.27 1.35
N ALA A 66 10.04 -9.16 2.20
CA ALA A 66 9.66 -9.25 3.61
C ALA A 66 9.88 -7.91 4.36
N GLU A 67 10.92 -7.16 4.00
CA GLU A 67 11.19 -5.82 4.53
C GLU A 67 10.11 -4.81 4.13
N SER A 68 9.67 -4.84 2.88
CA SER A 68 8.56 -4.02 2.35
C SER A 68 7.21 -4.36 3.00
N VAL A 69 7.01 -5.61 3.42
CA VAL A 69 5.80 -6.05 4.12
C VAL A 69 5.72 -5.48 5.54
N LEU A 70 6.85 -5.43 6.25
CA LEU A 70 6.93 -5.01 7.66
C LEU A 70 7.11 -3.50 7.83
N LYS A 71 7.53 -2.79 6.78
CA LYS A 71 7.60 -1.33 6.76
C LYS A 71 6.23 -0.73 7.05
N GLU A 72 6.20 0.24 7.96
CA GLU A 72 4.97 0.87 8.44
C GLU A 72 3.90 -0.14 8.88
N LEU A 73 4.30 -1.23 9.57
CA LEU A 73 3.32 -2.09 10.26
C LEU A 73 2.45 -1.25 11.20
N TYR A 74 3.07 -0.23 11.81
CA TYR A 74 2.41 0.89 12.47
C TYR A 74 2.79 2.21 11.78
N PRO A 75 1.90 3.23 11.78
CA PRO A 75 2.15 4.48 11.09
C PRO A 75 3.47 5.16 11.49
N GLY A 76 4.27 5.59 10.51
CA GLY A 76 5.54 6.29 10.74
C GLY A 76 6.70 5.42 11.23
N ASP A 77 6.54 4.09 11.31
CA ASP A 77 7.63 3.17 11.65
C ASP A 77 8.30 2.61 10.39
N HIS A 78 9.22 3.39 9.82
CA HIS A 78 9.92 3.05 8.59
C HIS A 78 11.13 2.12 8.80
N GLY A 79 11.62 1.98 10.03
CA GLY A 79 12.80 1.18 10.34
C GLY A 79 14.11 1.74 9.77
N THR A 80 14.17 3.00 9.34
CA THR A 80 15.38 3.61 8.75
C THR A 80 16.32 4.22 9.79
N GLU A 81 15.78 4.61 10.94
CA GLU A 81 16.48 5.31 12.01
C GLU A 81 16.54 4.47 13.28
N SER A 82 17.53 4.75 14.14
CA SER A 82 17.61 4.08 15.44
C SER A 82 16.54 4.63 16.40
N PRO A 83 15.72 3.77 17.04
CA PRO A 83 14.73 4.22 18.02
C PRO A 83 15.33 4.84 19.28
N ASN A 84 16.60 4.54 19.60
CA ASN A 84 17.28 5.07 20.77
C ASN A 84 17.99 6.40 20.42
N PRO A 85 17.57 7.55 20.99
CA PRO A 85 18.15 8.86 20.68
C PRO A 85 19.66 8.94 20.97
N ALA A 86 20.17 8.17 21.93
CA ALA A 86 21.61 8.14 22.23
C ALA A 86 22.43 7.60 21.05
N ASN A 87 21.85 6.75 20.21
CA ASN A 87 22.55 6.13 19.09
C ASN A 87 22.86 7.13 17.98
N GLU A 88 22.06 8.18 17.82
CA GLU A 88 22.38 9.24 16.85
C GLU A 88 23.76 9.84 17.13
N TYR A 89 24.03 10.16 18.40
CA TYR A 89 25.32 10.67 18.84
C TYR A 89 26.45 9.62 18.73
N GLN A 90 26.17 8.36 19.10
CA GLN A 90 27.16 7.29 19.03
C GLN A 90 27.59 6.99 17.58
N LEU A 91 26.64 6.95 16.65
CA LEU A 91 26.89 6.71 15.23
C LEU A 91 27.62 7.90 14.58
N LYS A 92 27.19 9.14 14.88
CA LYS A 92 27.87 10.36 14.43
C LYS A 92 29.31 10.44 14.92
N ARG A 93 29.56 10.13 16.20
CA ARG A 93 30.92 10.12 16.79
C ARG A 93 31.88 9.16 16.07
N GLN A 94 31.35 8.14 15.43
CA GLN A 94 32.12 7.06 14.81
C GLN A 94 32.05 7.10 13.28
N ASN A 95 31.46 8.16 12.71
CA ASN A 95 31.26 8.35 11.27
C ASN A 95 30.57 7.16 10.59
N LEU A 96 29.59 6.54 11.28
CA LEU A 96 28.89 5.35 10.79
C LEU A 96 27.69 5.65 9.86
N GLY A 97 27.43 6.91 9.53
CA GLY A 97 26.35 7.29 8.61
C GLY A 97 24.96 6.94 9.14
N ASN A 98 23.99 6.76 8.22
CA ASN A 98 22.63 6.40 8.57
C ASN A 98 22.51 4.91 8.94
N PHE A 99 21.65 4.59 9.90
CA PHE A 99 21.46 3.22 10.40
C PHE A 99 21.06 2.25 9.29
N ALA A 100 20.19 2.67 8.37
CA ALA A 100 19.77 1.85 7.22
C ALA A 100 20.93 1.31 6.38
N SER A 101 22.08 2.01 6.34
CA SER A 101 23.26 1.58 5.57
C SER A 101 24.13 0.53 6.27
N LEU A 102 23.80 0.16 7.51
CA LEU A 102 24.65 -0.68 8.34
C LEU A 102 24.41 -2.18 8.14
N ASN A 103 23.35 -2.59 7.44
CA ASN A 103 23.01 -3.99 7.14
C ASN A 103 22.98 -4.90 8.38
N VAL A 104 22.49 -4.38 9.51
CA VAL A 104 22.41 -5.10 10.80
C VAL A 104 20.98 -5.57 11.13
N GLY A 105 20.09 -5.53 10.15
CA GLY A 105 18.65 -5.74 10.30
C GLY A 105 17.91 -4.44 10.60
N THR A 106 16.59 -4.50 10.59
CA THR A 106 15.73 -3.30 10.67
C THR A 106 15.28 -3.01 12.11
N PRO A 107 15.59 -1.83 12.68
CA PRO A 107 15.31 -1.49 14.06
C PRO A 107 13.89 -0.91 14.24
N TYR A 108 12.86 -1.70 13.96
CA TYR A 108 11.47 -1.25 14.10
C TYR A 108 11.13 -0.82 15.54
N ARG A 109 10.30 0.21 15.70
CA ARG A 109 9.80 0.67 17.00
C ARG A 109 8.92 -0.39 17.67
N TRP A 110 8.06 -1.06 16.89
CA TRP A 110 7.21 -2.14 17.43
C TRP A 110 8.04 -3.30 18.00
N ALA A 111 9.20 -3.60 17.40
CA ALA A 111 10.08 -4.67 17.87
C ALA A 111 10.71 -4.31 19.23
N GLN A 112 11.01 -3.02 19.45
CA GLN A 112 11.48 -2.53 20.75
C GLN A 112 10.41 -2.72 21.82
N ARG A 113 9.18 -2.27 21.54
CA ARG A 113 8.04 -2.36 22.48
C ARG A 113 7.72 -3.80 22.85
N MET A 114 7.72 -4.69 21.87
CA MET A 114 7.51 -6.13 22.06
C MET A 114 8.58 -6.76 22.97
N ALA A 115 9.82 -6.28 22.89
CA ALA A 115 10.93 -6.70 23.76
C ALA A 115 10.98 -5.96 25.11
N GLY A 116 10.03 -5.06 25.39
CA GLY A 116 9.99 -4.27 26.62
C GLY A 116 10.94 -3.07 26.64
N LEU A 117 11.53 -2.70 25.50
CA LEU A 117 12.36 -1.50 25.36
C LEU A 117 11.49 -0.30 24.99
N HIS A 118 11.62 0.77 25.77
CA HIS A 118 10.89 2.03 25.57
C HIS A 118 11.87 3.17 25.34
N PHE A 119 11.65 3.90 24.25
CA PHE A 119 12.41 5.10 23.91
C PHE A 119 11.46 6.28 23.81
N ALA A 120 11.91 7.45 24.28
CA ALA A 120 11.12 8.66 24.15
C ALA A 120 10.94 9.00 22.65
N PRO A 121 9.72 9.29 22.18
CA PRO A 121 9.52 9.75 20.81
C PRO A 121 10.27 11.07 20.59
N SER A 122 10.95 11.20 19.45
CA SER A 122 11.70 12.42 19.10
C SER A 122 10.82 13.64 18.79
N GLU A 123 9.49 13.47 18.71
CA GLU A 123 8.56 14.54 18.34
C GLU A 123 8.02 15.29 19.57
N PHE A 124 8.58 16.48 19.82
CA PHE A 124 8.12 17.44 20.83
C PHE A 124 6.78 18.13 20.51
N ASN A 125 6.08 17.77 19.42
CA ASN A 125 4.94 18.53 18.88
C ASN A 125 3.55 17.90 19.08
N SER A 126 3.37 16.97 20.03
CA SER A 126 2.02 16.66 20.51
C SER A 126 1.97 16.48 22.04
N PRO A 127 1.18 17.28 22.77
CA PRO A 127 0.91 17.06 24.19
C PRO A 127 -0.20 16.01 24.31
N ARG A 128 0.03 14.82 23.76
CA ARG A 128 -0.83 13.67 24.03
C ARG A 128 0.03 12.63 24.72
N VAL A 129 -0.09 12.60 26.04
CA VAL A 129 0.19 11.40 26.80
C VAL A 129 -0.68 10.31 26.18
N ASP A 130 -0.08 9.50 25.31
CA ASP A 130 -0.75 8.35 24.75
C ASP A 130 -1.02 7.40 25.92
N LYS A 131 -2.26 7.40 26.41
CA LYS A 131 -2.77 6.37 27.34
C LYS A 131 -2.66 4.95 26.76
N LYS A 132 -2.20 4.83 25.51
CA LYS A 132 -1.80 3.62 24.79
C LYS A 132 -0.29 3.38 24.76
N MET A 133 0.48 3.81 25.76
CA MET A 133 1.77 3.16 26.08
C MET A 133 1.56 1.72 26.63
N ALA A 134 0.50 1.04 26.18
CA ALA A 134 0.35 -0.38 26.35
C ALA A 134 1.49 -1.02 25.56
N HIS A 135 2.26 -1.88 26.21
CA HIS A 135 3.15 -2.78 25.52
C HIS A 135 2.37 -3.41 24.36
N ASP A 136 2.87 -3.30 23.12
CA ASP A 136 2.32 -4.14 22.06
C ASP A 136 2.51 -5.58 22.54
N SER A 137 1.41 -6.28 22.77
CA SER A 137 1.53 -7.68 23.11
C SER A 137 2.14 -8.40 21.92
N VAL A 138 2.97 -9.41 22.18
CA VAL A 138 3.51 -10.28 21.12
C VAL A 138 2.36 -10.77 20.24
N GLU A 139 1.21 -11.09 20.83
CA GLU A 139 0.01 -11.52 20.12
C GLU A 139 -0.53 -10.47 19.12
N GLU A 140 -0.64 -9.19 19.51
CA GLU A 140 -1.14 -8.12 18.63
C GLU A 140 -0.21 -7.89 17.44
N VAL A 141 1.11 -7.85 17.68
CA VAL A 141 2.10 -7.71 16.61
C VAL A 141 1.99 -8.88 15.64
N LEU A 142 1.94 -10.12 16.14
CA LEU A 142 1.82 -11.31 15.30
C LEU A 142 0.52 -11.30 14.49
N LYS A 143 -0.60 -10.84 15.07
CA LYS A 143 -1.87 -10.67 14.36
C LYS A 143 -1.79 -9.64 13.24
N GLU A 144 -1.19 -8.48 13.48
CA GLU A 144 -1.04 -7.44 12.46
C GLU A 144 -0.05 -7.87 11.36
N VAL A 145 1.05 -8.54 11.69
CA VAL A 145 1.97 -9.12 10.69
C VAL A 145 1.22 -10.13 9.81
N LYS A 146 0.49 -11.07 10.41
CA LYS A 146 -0.29 -12.06 9.66
C LYS A 146 -1.35 -11.41 8.77
N LYS A 147 -2.03 -10.38 9.27
CA LYS A 147 -3.02 -9.61 8.51
C LYS A 147 -2.39 -8.88 7.33
N ARG A 148 -1.24 -8.22 7.54
CA ARG A 148 -0.51 -7.50 6.49
C ARG A 148 0.04 -8.44 5.42
N VAL A 149 0.63 -9.58 5.81
CA VAL A 149 1.09 -10.60 4.85
C VAL A 149 -0.08 -11.11 4.00
N LYS A 150 -1.21 -11.45 4.63
CA LYS A 150 -2.41 -11.88 3.91
C LYS A 150 -2.88 -10.83 2.91
N ALA A 151 -2.99 -9.58 3.34
CA ALA A 151 -3.39 -8.45 2.49
C ALA A 151 -2.46 -8.25 1.28
N ARG A 152 -1.14 -8.37 1.47
CA ARG A 152 -0.16 -8.25 0.39
C ARG A 152 -0.29 -9.39 -0.63
N ILE A 153 -0.51 -10.63 -0.16
CA ILE A 153 -0.76 -11.76 -1.06
C ILE A 153 -2.04 -11.54 -1.88
N GLU A 154 -3.13 -11.12 -1.24
CA GLU A 154 -4.39 -10.81 -1.94
C GLU A 154 -4.21 -9.68 -2.97
N LEU A 155 -3.46 -8.62 -2.62
CA LEU A 155 -3.12 -7.56 -3.56
C LEU A 155 -2.27 -8.07 -4.74
N CYS A 156 -1.28 -8.94 -4.51
CA CYS A 156 -0.49 -9.53 -5.58
C CYS A 156 -1.36 -10.38 -6.52
N THR A 157 -2.30 -11.16 -5.98
CA THR A 157 -3.23 -11.92 -6.82
C THR A 157 -4.13 -11.00 -7.63
N GLU A 158 -4.58 -9.90 -7.05
CA GLU A 158 -5.41 -8.90 -7.72
C GLU A 158 -4.65 -8.19 -8.85
N ILE A 159 -3.40 -7.79 -8.59
CA ILE A 159 -2.51 -7.19 -9.60
C ILE A 159 -2.29 -8.15 -10.78
N LYS A 160 -1.99 -9.43 -10.51
CA LYS A 160 -1.81 -10.42 -11.58
C LYS A 160 -3.05 -10.60 -12.45
N LEU A 161 -4.23 -10.58 -11.83
CA LEU A 161 -5.49 -10.61 -12.59
C LEU A 161 -5.61 -9.38 -13.49
N LEU A 162 -5.35 -8.19 -12.95
CA LEU A 162 -5.41 -6.93 -13.70
C LEU A 162 -4.39 -6.86 -14.83
N GLU A 163 -3.16 -7.32 -14.63
CA GLU A 163 -2.12 -7.41 -15.66
C GLU A 163 -2.54 -8.34 -16.81
N SER A 164 -3.29 -9.41 -16.50
CA SER A 164 -3.86 -10.31 -17.51
C SER A 164 -5.16 -9.79 -18.15
N GLY A 165 -5.63 -8.60 -17.76
CA GLY A 165 -6.90 -8.03 -18.22
C GLY A 165 -8.15 -8.71 -17.63
N ASN A 166 -7.97 -9.61 -16.67
CA ASN A 166 -9.03 -10.34 -16.01
C ASN A 166 -9.53 -9.60 -14.76
N PHE A 167 -10.82 -9.75 -14.47
CA PHE A 167 -11.45 -9.15 -13.30
C PHE A 167 -12.08 -10.23 -12.43
N PRO A 168 -11.92 -10.16 -11.09
CA PRO A 168 -12.59 -11.09 -10.20
C PRO A 168 -14.11 -10.85 -10.22
N ILE A 169 -14.87 -11.87 -9.82
CA ILE A 169 -16.31 -11.72 -9.58
C ILE A 169 -16.48 -10.93 -8.28
N PHE A 170 -17.06 -9.74 -8.39
CA PHE A 170 -17.29 -8.86 -7.24
C PHE A 170 -18.53 -9.33 -6.45
N MET A 171 -18.29 -10.11 -5.38
CA MET A 171 -19.32 -10.57 -4.44
C MET A 171 -19.16 -9.88 -3.08
N GLY A 172 -20.26 -9.46 -2.46
CA GLY A 172 -20.27 -9.01 -1.06
C GLY A 172 -19.87 -7.55 -0.78
N GLY A 173 -19.88 -6.69 -1.79
CA GLY A 173 -19.61 -5.25 -1.68
C GLY A 173 -20.68 -4.39 -2.37
N ASP A 174 -20.31 -3.14 -2.69
CA ASP A 174 -21.16 -2.24 -3.45
C ASP A 174 -21.59 -2.88 -4.79
N PRO A 175 -22.84 -2.68 -5.23
CA PRO A 175 -23.32 -3.24 -6.49
C PRO A 175 -22.49 -2.75 -7.68
N MET A 176 -21.89 -3.68 -8.43
CA MET A 176 -21.10 -3.38 -9.62
C MET A 176 -21.76 -3.91 -10.90
N PRO A 177 -21.66 -3.17 -12.02
CA PRO A 177 -22.09 -3.66 -13.32
C PRO A 177 -21.18 -4.80 -13.78
N GLN A 178 -21.80 -5.91 -14.20
CA GLN A 178 -21.09 -7.09 -14.71
C GLN A 178 -20.69 -6.93 -16.19
N LYS A 179 -21.55 -6.27 -16.99
CA LYS A 179 -21.30 -6.01 -18.42
C LYS A 179 -20.72 -4.61 -18.61
N VAL A 180 -19.44 -4.55 -18.97
CA VAL A 180 -18.71 -3.29 -19.19
C VAL A 180 -17.94 -3.40 -20.51
N ALA A 181 -18.09 -2.39 -21.37
CA ALA A 181 -17.56 -2.37 -22.73
C ALA A 181 -16.13 -1.83 -22.80
N THR A 182 -15.77 -0.92 -21.89
CA THR A 182 -14.41 -0.43 -21.72
C THR A 182 -13.46 -1.57 -21.34
N ASN A 183 -12.33 -1.69 -22.03
CA ASN A 183 -11.28 -2.67 -21.73
C ASN A 183 -10.12 -2.04 -20.97
N LEU A 184 -9.50 -2.81 -20.08
CA LEU A 184 -8.22 -2.47 -19.48
C LEU A 184 -7.12 -2.93 -20.46
N ILE A 185 -6.43 -1.98 -21.07
CA ILE A 185 -5.41 -2.25 -22.10
C ILE A 185 -4.04 -2.48 -21.46
N LYS A 186 -3.76 -1.76 -20.39
CA LYS A 186 -2.45 -1.76 -19.73
C LYS A 186 -2.66 -1.55 -18.24
N PHE A 187 -1.94 -2.33 -17.43
CA PHE A 187 -1.81 -2.12 -16.00
C PHE A 187 -0.37 -2.46 -15.62
N GLN A 188 0.39 -1.50 -15.10
CA GLN A 188 1.79 -1.73 -14.73
C GLN A 188 2.23 -0.84 -13.56
N ALA A 189 3.22 -1.30 -12.81
CA ALA A 189 3.89 -0.50 -11.81
C ALA A 189 4.73 0.62 -12.47
N VAL A 190 4.76 1.80 -11.85
CA VAL A 190 5.54 2.95 -12.30
C VAL A 190 6.42 3.43 -11.15
N LYS A 191 7.66 3.81 -11.45
CA LYS A 191 8.53 4.47 -10.46
C LYS A 191 8.30 5.98 -10.54
N ARG A 192 7.91 6.60 -9.43
CA ARG A 192 7.87 8.06 -9.31
C ARG A 192 9.16 8.51 -8.63
N ILE A 193 9.91 9.38 -9.29
CA ILE A 193 11.27 9.79 -8.89
C ILE A 193 11.25 10.72 -7.65
N GLU A 194 10.10 11.31 -7.32
CA GLU A 194 10.02 12.46 -6.40
C GLU A 194 9.68 12.11 -4.94
N GLU A 195 9.35 10.87 -4.60
CA GLU A 195 8.86 10.51 -3.26
C GLU A 195 9.45 9.17 -2.76
N GLU A 196 10.76 9.13 -2.52
CA GLU A 196 11.48 7.92 -2.05
C GLU A 196 11.06 7.43 -0.65
N ASN A 197 10.39 8.27 0.16
CA ASN A 197 10.17 7.97 1.58
C ASN A 197 8.80 7.40 1.94
N SER A 198 7.79 7.42 1.07
CA SER A 198 6.41 7.11 1.49
C SER A 198 6.06 5.62 1.53
N GLY A 199 6.90 4.72 0.98
CA GLY A 199 6.57 3.29 0.89
C GLY A 199 5.35 3.00 -0.01
N ASP A 200 4.77 4.03 -0.64
CA ASP A 200 3.65 3.92 -1.54
C ASP A 200 4.06 3.23 -2.84
N VAL A 201 3.12 2.49 -3.41
CA VAL A 201 3.30 1.82 -4.70
C VAL A 201 2.45 2.52 -5.73
N TYR A 202 3.08 2.88 -6.85
CA TYR A 202 2.45 3.61 -7.93
C TYR A 202 2.16 2.68 -9.11
N PHE A 203 0.96 2.80 -9.67
CA PHE A 203 0.56 2.09 -10.88
C PHE A 203 0.00 3.06 -11.92
N GLU A 204 0.11 2.65 -13.17
CA GLU A 204 -0.58 3.28 -14.29
C GLU A 204 -1.52 2.26 -14.92
N ALA A 205 -2.78 2.65 -15.10
CA ALA A 205 -3.79 1.89 -15.82
C ALA A 205 -4.26 2.69 -17.05
N ILE A 206 -4.34 2.05 -18.20
CA ILE A 206 -4.89 2.64 -19.44
C ILE A 206 -6.14 1.86 -19.82
N LEU A 207 -7.25 2.59 -19.92
CA LEU A 207 -8.55 2.02 -20.28
C LEU A 207 -9.04 2.60 -21.59
N ARG A 208 -9.61 1.75 -22.44
CA ARG A 208 -10.02 2.14 -23.79
C ARG A 208 -11.38 1.58 -24.17
N ARG A 209 -12.17 2.39 -24.86
CA ARG A 209 -13.40 1.96 -25.56
C ARG A 209 -13.42 2.64 -26.93
N GLY A 210 -13.34 1.86 -28.00
CA GLY A 210 -13.21 2.40 -29.35
C GLY A 210 -11.93 3.25 -29.50
N SER A 211 -12.08 4.49 -29.95
CA SER A 211 -10.99 5.47 -30.10
C SER A 211 -10.69 6.28 -28.84
N SER A 212 -11.55 6.25 -27.82
CA SER A 212 -11.41 7.07 -26.61
C SER A 212 -10.64 6.32 -25.54
N GLU A 213 -9.74 7.04 -24.87
CA GLU A 213 -8.81 6.50 -23.87
C GLU A 213 -8.76 7.38 -22.62
N ILE A 214 -8.71 6.71 -21.47
CA ILE A 214 -8.48 7.33 -20.16
C ILE A 214 -7.30 6.63 -19.48
N THR A 215 -6.39 7.44 -18.92
CA THR A 215 -5.26 6.99 -18.13
C THR A 215 -5.52 7.31 -16.66
N ALA A 216 -5.30 6.33 -15.79
CA ALA A 216 -5.38 6.47 -14.35
C ALA A 216 -4.01 6.25 -13.72
N THR A 217 -3.54 7.26 -12.98
CA THR A 217 -2.41 7.11 -12.06
C THR A 217 -2.97 6.69 -10.70
N ILE A 218 -2.46 5.59 -10.16
CA ILE A 218 -3.01 4.95 -8.97
C ILE A 218 -1.92 4.90 -7.90
N ILE A 219 -2.28 5.28 -6.67
CA ILE A 219 -1.41 5.23 -5.51
C ILE A 219 -1.98 4.21 -4.52
N VAL A 220 -1.18 3.21 -4.16
CA VAL A 220 -1.53 2.19 -3.16
C VAL A 220 -0.63 2.35 -1.95
N LYS A 221 -1.24 2.71 -0.82
CA LYS A 221 -0.52 2.87 0.46
C LYS A 221 -0.12 1.53 1.08
N PRO A 222 0.93 1.47 1.91
CA PRO A 222 1.33 0.26 2.65
C PRO A 222 0.21 -0.35 3.52
N ASP A 223 -0.73 0.48 3.97
CA ASP A 223 -1.87 0.10 4.79
C ASP A 223 -3.02 -0.58 4.03
N TYR A 224 -2.90 -0.82 2.72
CA TYR A 224 -3.89 -1.57 1.97
C TYR A 224 -4.20 -2.95 2.63
N PRO A 225 -5.47 -3.36 2.76
CA PRO A 225 -6.70 -2.73 2.27
C PRO A 225 -7.40 -1.80 3.29
N LYS A 226 -6.79 -1.49 4.44
CA LYS A 226 -7.39 -0.58 5.45
C LYS A 226 -7.63 0.81 4.85
N VAL A 227 -6.70 1.25 4.00
CA VAL A 227 -6.82 2.48 3.21
C VAL A 227 -6.98 2.07 1.74
N SER A 228 -8.00 2.63 1.08
CA SER A 228 -8.24 2.37 -0.33
C SER A 228 -7.21 3.06 -1.23
N PRO A 229 -6.88 2.48 -2.39
CA PRO A 229 -6.09 3.15 -3.40
C PRO A 229 -6.72 4.47 -3.86
N ILE A 230 -5.88 5.41 -4.27
CA ILE A 230 -6.29 6.73 -4.77
C ILE A 230 -6.01 6.81 -6.27
N PHE A 231 -7.00 7.23 -7.04
CA PHE A 231 -6.96 7.35 -8.50
C PHE A 231 -6.94 8.82 -8.90
N GLN A 232 -6.01 9.18 -9.78
CA GLN A 232 -5.98 10.44 -10.49
C GLN A 232 -6.16 10.16 -11.98
N LEU A 233 -7.08 10.86 -12.64
CA LEU A 233 -7.49 10.56 -13.99
C LEU A 233 -7.00 11.62 -14.98
N LYS A 234 -6.66 11.16 -16.19
CA LYS A 234 -6.34 11.99 -17.34
C LYS A 234 -6.97 11.40 -18.58
N MET A 235 -7.58 12.22 -19.42
CA MET A 235 -8.07 11.82 -20.74
C MET A 235 -7.27 12.53 -21.84
N ASN A 236 -7.13 11.87 -22.98
CA ASN A 236 -6.43 12.45 -24.14
C ASN A 236 -7.27 13.52 -24.85
N GLU A 237 -8.59 13.44 -24.74
CA GLU A 237 -9.52 14.44 -25.28
C GLU A 237 -9.61 15.66 -24.35
N ILE A 238 -9.94 16.83 -24.90
CA ILE A 238 -10.18 18.05 -24.11
C ILE A 238 -11.50 17.87 -23.36
N VAL A 239 -11.41 17.32 -22.15
CA VAL A 239 -12.55 17.11 -21.26
C VAL A 239 -12.58 18.19 -20.19
N GLN A 240 -13.77 18.68 -19.87
CA GLN A 240 -13.95 19.65 -18.79
C GLN A 240 -13.48 19.05 -17.46
N ALA A 241 -12.70 19.81 -16.69
CA ALA A 241 -12.12 19.34 -15.44
C ALA A 241 -13.17 18.81 -14.44
N ASP A 242 -14.37 19.39 -14.41
CA ASP A 242 -15.45 18.97 -13.51
C ASP A 242 -15.95 17.55 -13.81
N VAL A 243 -15.91 17.13 -15.09
CA VAL A 243 -16.28 15.76 -15.50
C VAL A 243 -15.31 14.74 -14.92
N LEU A 244 -14.01 15.00 -15.05
CA LEU A 244 -12.98 14.12 -14.49
C LEU A 244 -13.10 14.05 -12.97
N ARG A 245 -13.32 15.20 -12.31
CA ARG A 245 -13.52 15.24 -10.85
C ARG A 245 -14.74 14.45 -10.40
N ASP A 246 -15.84 14.46 -11.16
CA ASP A 246 -17.02 13.66 -10.83
C ASP A 246 -16.72 12.15 -10.92
N ILE A 247 -15.96 11.71 -11.94
CA ILE A 247 -15.54 10.31 -12.06
C ILE A 247 -14.56 9.94 -10.93
N GLU A 248 -13.56 10.78 -10.67
CA GLU A 248 -12.60 10.59 -9.56
C GLU A 248 -13.32 10.48 -8.22
N ARG A 249 -14.33 11.33 -7.97
CA ARG A 249 -15.13 11.27 -6.75
C ARG A 249 -15.85 9.93 -6.63
N GLU A 250 -16.47 9.45 -7.70
CA GLU A 250 -17.20 8.18 -7.68
C GLU A 250 -16.28 6.98 -7.44
N VAL A 251 -15.05 7.02 -7.97
CA VAL A 251 -14.03 5.95 -7.85
C VAL A 251 -13.26 6.01 -6.54
N ASN A 252 -12.99 7.19 -5.98
CA ASN A 252 -12.18 7.34 -4.76
C ASN A 252 -13.01 7.40 -3.48
N VAL A 253 -14.20 8.01 -3.52
CA VAL A 253 -14.92 8.40 -2.30
C VAL A 253 -16.22 7.63 -2.13
N MET A 254 -16.96 7.38 -3.20
CA MET A 254 -18.38 7.02 -3.11
C MET A 254 -18.63 5.52 -2.84
N TRP A 255 -18.02 4.99 -1.79
CA TRP A 255 -18.09 3.57 -1.39
C TRP A 255 -18.72 3.38 -0.01
N ASP A 256 -19.48 2.30 0.18
CA ASP A 256 -20.02 1.96 1.50
C ASP A 256 -18.97 1.24 2.38
N LYS A 257 -18.02 0.54 1.74
CA LYS A 257 -16.89 -0.15 2.37
C LYS A 257 -15.60 0.14 1.61
N THR A 258 -14.46 -0.03 2.26
CA THR A 258 -13.15 0.12 1.61
C THR A 258 -13.04 -0.81 0.39
N PRO A 259 -12.96 -0.26 -0.84
CA PRO A 259 -12.92 -1.08 -2.04
C PRO A 259 -11.55 -1.73 -2.24
N THR A 260 -11.55 -2.82 -3.00
CA THR A 260 -10.34 -3.40 -3.55
C THR A 260 -9.90 -2.64 -4.80
N LEU A 261 -8.64 -2.81 -5.21
CA LEU A 261 -8.08 -2.15 -6.37
C LEU A 261 -8.84 -2.49 -7.67
N ALA A 262 -9.16 -3.75 -7.89
CA ALA A 262 -9.91 -4.23 -9.04
C ALA A 262 -11.36 -3.73 -9.01
N ALA A 263 -11.98 -3.58 -7.83
CA ALA A 263 -13.31 -3.00 -7.72
C ALA A 263 -13.31 -1.53 -8.15
N GLN A 264 -12.31 -0.76 -7.76
CA GLN A 264 -12.16 0.64 -8.21
C GLN A 264 -11.93 0.73 -9.72
N ILE A 265 -11.09 -0.14 -10.30
CA ILE A 265 -10.89 -0.18 -11.76
C ILE A 265 -12.20 -0.59 -12.47
N GLN A 266 -12.95 -1.55 -11.95
CA GLN A 266 -14.23 -1.95 -12.53
C GLN A 266 -15.25 -0.79 -12.52
N ARG A 267 -15.32 -0.05 -11.40
CA ARG A 267 -16.16 1.14 -11.30
C ARG A 267 -15.71 2.23 -12.25
N LEU A 268 -14.39 2.44 -12.40
CA LEU A 268 -13.84 3.39 -13.36
C LEU A 268 -14.23 3.04 -14.80
N ARG A 269 -14.11 1.77 -15.20
CA ARG A 269 -14.54 1.27 -16.52
C ARG A 269 -16.03 1.58 -16.76
N ALA A 270 -16.87 1.34 -15.76
CA ALA A 270 -18.30 1.63 -15.85
C ALA A 270 -18.60 3.14 -15.95
N CYS A 271 -17.90 3.97 -15.18
CA CYS A 271 -18.04 5.42 -15.25
C CYS A 271 -17.60 5.95 -16.62
N PHE A 272 -16.55 5.37 -17.20
CA PHE A 272 -16.08 5.73 -18.53
C PHE A 272 -17.08 5.32 -19.63
N ASP A 273 -17.67 4.11 -19.53
CA ASP A 273 -18.78 3.71 -20.42
C ASP A 273 -19.93 4.73 -20.38
N VAL A 274 -20.40 5.08 -19.18
CA VAL A 274 -21.50 6.04 -18.98
C VAL A 274 -21.13 7.40 -19.57
N TYR A 275 -19.91 7.89 -19.30
CA TYR A 275 -19.44 9.16 -19.85
C TYR A 275 -19.54 9.18 -21.39
N LEU A 276 -18.94 8.20 -22.06
CA LEU A 276 -18.93 8.12 -23.52
C LEU A 276 -20.34 7.99 -24.11
N GLU A 277 -21.23 7.23 -23.46
CA GLU A 277 -22.62 7.08 -23.91
C GLU A 277 -23.48 8.34 -23.72
N THR A 278 -23.22 9.10 -22.65
CA THR A 278 -23.91 10.37 -22.41
C THR A 278 -23.47 11.47 -23.37
N GLU A 279 -22.20 11.47 -23.77
CA GLU A 279 -21.65 12.38 -24.79
C GLU A 279 -21.90 11.89 -26.22
N SER A 280 -22.55 10.74 -26.40
CA SER A 280 -22.80 10.13 -27.72
C SER A 280 -21.51 9.84 -28.50
N LEU A 281 -20.41 9.61 -27.79
CA LEU A 281 -19.11 9.17 -28.31
C LEU A 281 -19.04 7.64 -28.46
N ALA A 282 -19.98 6.91 -27.84
CA ALA A 282 -20.11 5.45 -27.94
C ALA A 282 -21.59 5.01 -28.03
N PRO A 283 -21.86 3.81 -28.58
CA PRO A 283 -23.21 3.24 -28.62
C PRO A 283 -23.80 3.08 -27.22
N LYS A 284 -25.09 3.42 -27.08
CA LYS A 284 -25.82 3.32 -25.82
C LYS A 284 -26.13 1.86 -25.51
N GLU A 285 -25.55 1.37 -24.41
CA GLU A 285 -25.76 0.02 -23.88
C GLU A 285 -26.26 0.07 -22.43
N LYS A 286 -25.88 1.11 -21.67
CA LYS A 286 -26.29 1.27 -20.28
C LYS A 286 -27.68 1.90 -20.21
N VAL A 287 -28.45 1.46 -19.21
CA VAL A 287 -29.78 2.00 -18.94
C VAL A 287 -29.66 3.13 -17.93
N PHE A 288 -30.08 4.33 -18.31
CA PHE A 288 -30.23 5.49 -17.42
C PHE A 288 -31.40 6.37 -17.88
N PHE A 289 -32.08 7.04 -16.94
CA PHE A 289 -33.27 7.84 -17.24
C PHE A 289 -32.93 9.16 -17.95
N TYR A 290 -31.86 9.83 -17.51
CA TYR A 290 -31.43 11.12 -18.04
C TYR A 290 -29.90 11.12 -18.20
N PRO A 291 -29.35 11.57 -19.34
CA PRO A 291 -27.91 11.58 -19.56
C PRO A 291 -27.17 12.57 -18.64
N VAL A 292 -27.79 13.72 -18.35
CA VAL A 292 -27.28 14.73 -17.40
C VAL A 292 -28.43 15.33 -16.61
N ARG A 293 -28.18 15.77 -15.37
CA ARG A 293 -29.19 16.44 -14.52
C ARG A 293 -28.58 17.54 -13.64
N GLY A 294 -29.39 18.55 -13.34
CA GLY A 294 -29.05 19.61 -12.39
C GLY A 294 -28.12 20.68 -12.97
N ARG A 295 -27.78 21.68 -12.13
CA ARG A 295 -26.98 22.86 -12.54
C ARG A 295 -25.56 22.50 -12.97
N THR A 296 -24.97 21.49 -12.36
CA THR A 296 -23.63 20.97 -12.69
C THR A 296 -23.64 19.97 -13.84
N ARG A 297 -24.81 19.67 -14.43
CA ARG A 297 -24.98 18.66 -15.48
C ARG A 297 -24.40 17.29 -15.09
N ALA A 298 -24.66 16.87 -13.85
CA ALA A 298 -24.14 15.63 -13.29
C ALA A 298 -24.64 14.39 -14.05
N ARG A 299 -23.72 13.44 -14.28
CA ARG A 299 -23.98 12.19 -14.99
C ARG A 299 -24.43 11.07 -14.04
N PRO A 300 -25.14 10.06 -14.56
CA PRO A 300 -25.66 8.97 -13.74
C PRO A 300 -24.60 7.90 -13.46
N TYR A 301 -23.69 8.13 -12.51
CA TYR A 301 -22.65 7.13 -12.22
C TYR A 301 -23.03 6.05 -11.19
N LYS A 302 -24.10 6.27 -10.40
CA LYS A 302 -24.51 5.30 -9.38
C LYS A 302 -25.23 4.11 -10.01
N PHE A 303 -24.61 2.93 -9.93
CA PHE A 303 -25.20 1.68 -10.38
C PHE A 303 -26.22 1.13 -9.38
N LEU A 304 -27.32 0.59 -9.90
CA LEU A 304 -28.34 -0.14 -9.17
C LEU A 304 -28.60 -1.48 -9.87
N PRO A 305 -28.60 -2.62 -9.16
CA PRO A 305 -28.77 -3.95 -9.77
C PRO A 305 -30.23 -4.27 -10.16
N LEU A 306 -31.11 -3.28 -10.28
CA LEU A 306 -32.51 -3.46 -10.61
C LEU A 306 -32.70 -3.75 -12.11
N GLY A 307 -33.51 -4.76 -12.45
CA GLY A 307 -33.96 -4.99 -13.84
C GLY A 307 -32.87 -5.18 -14.88
N GLY A 308 -31.73 -5.79 -14.52
CA GLY A 308 -30.58 -5.97 -15.42
C GLY A 308 -29.48 -4.92 -15.29
N GLY A 309 -29.69 -3.90 -14.43
CA GLY A 309 -28.69 -2.88 -14.09
C GLY A 309 -29.05 -1.51 -14.64
N ILE A 310 -29.32 -0.55 -13.74
CA ILE A 310 -29.67 0.83 -14.08
C ILE A 310 -28.69 1.79 -13.43
N PHE A 311 -28.33 2.83 -14.16
CA PHE A 311 -27.50 3.93 -13.70
C PHE A 311 -28.36 5.15 -13.36
N LYS A 312 -28.11 5.77 -12.21
CA LYS A 312 -28.79 6.99 -11.77
C LYS A 312 -27.80 8.05 -11.29
N GLN A 313 -28.25 9.29 -11.29
CA GLN A 313 -27.54 10.36 -10.60
C GLN A 313 -27.48 10.08 -9.09
N ARG A 314 -26.41 10.57 -8.46
CA ARG A 314 -26.25 10.56 -7.01
C ARG A 314 -27.24 11.51 -6.36
#